data_AF-Q40756-F1
#
_entry.id   AF-Q40756-F1
#
_cell.length_a   1.000
_cell.length_b   1.000
_cell.length_c   1.000
_cell.angle_alpha   90.00
_cell.angle_beta   90.00
_cell.angle_gamma   90.00
#
_symmetry.space_group_name_H-M   'P 1'
#
loop_
_entity.id
_entity.type
_entity.pdbx_description
1 polymer ?
#
loop_
_entity_poly.entity_id
_entity_poly.type
_entity_poly.pdbx_seq_one_letter_code
_entity_poly.pdbx_strand_id
1 'polypeptide(L)'
;IVHRIDVGMVIDFEPLKTGDAFVSAAGAVQSQKLAVRAISRLQSLPCGDIELLCDTVVENVRELTGYDRVMVYKFHEDEHGEVVVEIRRSDLEPYLGLHYPATDIPQASRFLFMQNRVRMICDCMATPVQVIQSEELMQPLCLVGSTLRAPHGCHA
;
A
#
# COMPACT_ATOMS: atom_id res chain seq x y z
N ILE A 1 -4.78 13.28 7.10
CA ILE A 1 -3.90 12.46 7.97
C ILE A 1 -2.75 13.37 8.44
N VAL A 2 -2.22 13.19 9.66
CA VAL A 2 -1.26 14.15 10.26
C VAL A 2 0.03 13.43 10.65
N HIS A 3 1.17 14.00 10.27
CA HIS A 3 2.51 13.48 10.53
C HIS A 3 3.39 14.57 11.15
N ARG A 4 4.21 14.21 12.14
CA ARG A 4 5.24 15.11 12.69
C ARG A 4 6.54 14.93 11.91
N ILE A 5 7.16 16.03 11.52
CA ILE A 5 8.47 16.08 10.85
C ILE A 5 9.44 16.94 11.67
N ASP A 6 10.69 17.00 11.20
CA ASP A 6 11.78 17.78 11.79
C ASP A 6 11.47 19.28 11.92
N VAL A 7 10.83 19.86 10.91
CA VAL A 7 10.52 21.30 10.84
C VAL A 7 9.07 21.65 11.23
N GLY A 8 8.27 20.68 11.68
CA GLY A 8 6.87 20.92 12.07
C GLY A 8 5.93 19.74 11.85
N MET A 9 4.79 20.00 11.21
CA MET A 9 3.75 19.00 10.95
C MET A 9 3.32 19.03 9.47
N VAL A 10 3.15 17.86 8.88
CA VAL A 10 2.53 17.67 7.57
C VAL A 10 1.09 17.22 7.78
N ILE A 11 0.15 17.87 7.08
CA ILE A 11 -1.27 17.54 7.14
C ILE A 11 -1.74 17.22 5.72
N ASP A 12 -2.05 15.96 5.48
CA ASP A 12 -2.58 15.46 4.22
C ASP A 12 -4.11 15.60 4.20
N PHE A 13 -4.65 16.24 3.17
CA PHE A 13 -6.09 16.40 2.96
C PHE A 13 -6.54 15.52 1.79
N GLU A 14 -7.36 14.52 2.10
CA GLU A 14 -7.98 13.64 1.11
C GLU A 14 -9.47 13.98 1.00
N PRO A 15 -9.99 14.33 -0.20
CA PRO A 15 -11.38 14.67 -0.36
C PRO A 15 -12.27 13.43 -0.15
N LEU A 16 -13.36 13.61 0.57
CA LEU A 16 -14.44 12.61 0.63
C LEU A 16 -15.30 12.73 -0.63
N LYS A 17 -15.73 11.61 -1.20
CA LYS A 17 -16.65 11.62 -2.34
C LYS A 17 -17.98 12.27 -1.92
N THR A 18 -18.47 13.23 -2.71
CA THR A 18 -19.76 13.90 -2.48
C THR A 18 -20.90 12.90 -2.55
N GLY A 19 -21.54 12.64 -1.41
CA GLY A 19 -22.53 11.57 -1.22
C GLY A 19 -22.26 10.73 0.04
N ASP A 20 -21.00 10.69 0.49
CA ASP A 20 -20.57 9.88 1.64
C ASP A 20 -20.63 10.60 2.99
N ALA A 21 -21.12 11.84 3.10
CA ALA A 21 -21.10 12.54 4.39
C ALA A 21 -21.90 11.81 5.49
N PHE A 22 -23.02 11.16 5.14
CA PHE A 22 -23.78 10.28 6.04
C PHE A 22 -23.29 8.82 6.03
N VAL A 23 -22.62 8.38 4.96
CA VAL A 23 -22.10 7.01 4.77
C VAL A 23 -20.68 6.86 5.35
N SER A 24 -19.97 7.95 5.63
CA SER A 24 -18.56 8.00 6.05
C SER A 24 -18.31 7.24 7.34
N ALA A 25 -19.16 7.43 8.36
CA ALA A 25 -19.08 6.68 9.61
C ALA A 25 -19.41 5.19 9.40
N ALA A 26 -20.42 4.88 8.59
CA ALA A 26 -20.81 3.52 8.29
C ALA A 26 -19.74 2.77 7.49
N GLY A 27 -19.11 3.44 6.51
CA GLY A 27 -17.99 2.93 5.72
C GLY A 27 -16.76 2.68 6.58
N ALA A 28 -16.38 3.62 7.45
CA ALA A 28 -15.28 3.43 8.38
C ALA A 28 -15.51 2.24 9.33
N VAL A 29 -16.72 2.14 9.90
CA VAL A 29 -17.11 1.00 10.76
C VAL A 29 -17.13 -0.31 9.96
N GLN A 30 -17.58 -0.29 8.72
CA GLN A 30 -17.62 -1.47 7.86
C GLN A 30 -16.20 -1.97 7.55
N SER A 31 -15.28 -1.08 7.15
CA SER A 31 -13.88 -1.44 6.89
C SER A 31 -13.20 -2.02 8.13
N GLN A 32 -13.45 -1.43 9.31
CA GLN A 32 -12.96 -1.98 10.58
C GLN A 32 -13.53 -3.36 10.88
N LYS A 33 -14.85 -3.57 10.68
CA LYS A 33 -15.49 -4.88 10.87
C LYS A 33 -14.92 -5.93 9.92
N LEU A 34 -14.71 -5.58 8.65
CA LEU A 34 -14.10 -6.48 7.67
C LEU A 34 -12.66 -6.82 8.05
N ALA A 35 -11.87 -5.86 8.53
CA ALA A 35 -10.52 -6.10 9.02
C ALA A 35 -10.51 -7.05 10.23
N VAL A 36 -11.39 -6.83 11.22
CA VAL A 36 -11.54 -7.75 12.37
C VAL A 36 -11.93 -9.15 11.91
N ARG A 37 -12.89 -9.27 10.99
CA ARG A 37 -13.31 -10.56 10.41
C ARG A 37 -12.15 -11.26 9.70
N ALA A 38 -11.37 -10.51 8.91
CA ALA A 38 -10.20 -11.04 8.21
C ALA A 38 -9.16 -11.57 9.22
N ILE A 39 -8.85 -10.80 10.26
CA ILE A 39 -7.93 -11.23 11.32
C ILE A 39 -8.44 -12.49 12.03
N SER A 40 -9.73 -12.55 12.40
CA SER A 40 -10.32 -13.75 13.00
C SER A 40 -10.27 -14.97 12.08
N ARG A 41 -10.48 -14.78 10.78
CA ARG A 41 -10.33 -15.85 9.77
C ARG A 41 -8.88 -16.37 9.76
N LEU A 42 -7.89 -15.47 9.71
CA LEU A 42 -6.47 -15.84 9.75
C LEU A 42 -6.09 -16.58 11.05
N GLN A 43 -6.63 -16.17 12.19
CA GLN A 43 -6.39 -16.82 13.49
C GLN A 43 -6.99 -18.24 13.58
N SER A 44 -8.00 -18.55 12.77
CA SER A 44 -8.64 -19.88 12.73
C SER A 44 -7.95 -20.87 11.78
N LEU A 45 -6.96 -20.43 11.00
CA LEU A 45 -6.24 -21.29 10.07
C LEU A 45 -5.35 -22.30 10.81
N PRO A 46 -5.13 -23.50 10.23
CA PRO A 46 -4.16 -24.45 10.76
C PRO A 46 -2.74 -23.85 10.70
N CYS A 47 -1.96 -24.08 11.76
CA CYS A 47 -0.56 -23.66 11.81
C CYS A 47 0.31 -24.53 10.87
N GLY A 48 1.36 -23.92 10.31
CA GLY A 48 2.38 -24.64 9.51
C GLY A 48 2.16 -24.62 8.00
N ASP A 49 1.09 -23.97 7.53
CA ASP A 49 0.79 -23.80 6.11
C ASP A 49 0.88 -22.32 5.71
N ILE A 50 2.02 -21.92 5.16
CA ILE A 50 2.28 -20.53 4.75
C ILE A 50 1.54 -20.17 3.45
N GLU A 51 1.34 -21.15 2.56
CA GLU A 51 0.65 -20.95 1.29
C GLU A 51 -0.82 -20.63 1.56
N LEU A 52 -1.48 -21.45 2.39
CA LEU A 52 -2.87 -21.20 2.82
C LEU A 52 -3.03 -19.86 3.55
N LEU A 53 -2.04 -19.46 4.35
CA LEU A 53 -2.03 -18.15 4.99
C LEU A 53 -2.01 -17.03 3.95
N CYS A 54 -1.07 -17.08 3.00
CA CYS A 54 -0.92 -16.10 1.94
C CYS A 54 -2.16 -16.04 1.04
N ASP A 55 -2.73 -17.18 0.64
CA ASP A 55 -3.97 -17.28 -0.13
C ASP A 55 -5.13 -16.59 0.59
N THR A 56 -5.29 -16.89 1.88
CA THR A 56 -6.33 -16.27 2.69
C THR A 56 -6.11 -14.76 2.81
N VAL A 57 -4.87 -14.29 2.95
CA VAL A 57 -4.56 -12.85 3.03
C VAL A 57 -4.97 -12.13 1.75
N VAL A 58 -4.58 -12.63 0.58
CA VAL A 58 -4.89 -11.94 -0.68
C VAL A 58 -6.38 -11.89 -0.98
N GLU A 59 -7.13 -12.93 -0.63
CA GLU A 59 -8.59 -12.94 -0.73
C GLU A 59 -9.23 -11.84 0.11
N ASN A 60 -8.88 -11.76 1.40
CA ASN A 60 -9.44 -10.76 2.31
C ASN A 60 -9.05 -9.34 1.88
N VAL A 61 -7.79 -9.13 1.48
CA VAL A 61 -7.33 -7.82 1.01
C VAL A 61 -8.06 -7.41 -0.27
N ARG A 62 -8.32 -8.34 -1.21
CA ARG A 62 -9.11 -8.06 -2.42
C ARG A 62 -10.54 -7.68 -2.08
N GLU A 63 -11.20 -8.43 -1.19
CA GLU A 63 -12.57 -8.11 -0.73
C GLU A 63 -12.63 -6.73 -0.06
N LEU A 64 -11.62 -6.40 0.75
CA LEU A 64 -11.53 -5.12 1.48
C LEU A 64 -11.30 -3.92 0.56
N THR A 65 -10.46 -4.08 -0.46
CA THR A 65 -9.92 -2.95 -1.22
C THR A 65 -10.50 -2.82 -2.62
N GLY A 66 -11.04 -3.91 -3.17
CA GLY A 66 -11.61 -3.93 -4.52
C GLY A 66 -10.60 -3.81 -5.66
N TYR A 67 -9.29 -3.94 -5.41
CA TYR A 67 -8.30 -3.94 -6.47
C TYR A 67 -8.51 -5.13 -7.42
N ASP A 68 -8.27 -4.89 -8.71
CA ASP A 68 -8.38 -5.93 -9.73
C ASP A 68 -7.36 -7.06 -9.56
N ARG A 69 -6.22 -6.79 -8.91
CA ARG A 69 -5.17 -7.75 -8.59
C ARG A 69 -4.61 -7.49 -7.20
N VAL A 70 -4.44 -8.56 -6.41
CA VAL A 70 -3.76 -8.55 -5.12
C VAL A 70 -2.81 -9.75 -5.08
N MET A 71 -1.60 -9.54 -4.59
CA MET A 71 -0.54 -10.57 -4.61
C MET A 71 0.34 -10.50 -3.37
N VAL A 72 0.95 -11.63 -3.02
CA VAL A 72 2.06 -11.68 -2.07
C VAL A 72 3.35 -11.74 -2.88
N TYR A 73 4.18 -10.72 -2.68
CA TYR A 73 5.52 -10.64 -3.27
C TYR A 73 6.55 -10.98 -2.19
N LYS A 74 7.24 -12.11 -2.37
CA LYS A 74 8.26 -12.62 -1.45
C LYS A 74 9.64 -12.17 -1.89
N PHE A 75 10.44 -11.62 -0.99
CA PHE A 75 11.87 -11.41 -1.20
C PHE A 75 12.66 -12.69 -0.89
N HIS A 76 13.60 -13.03 -1.77
CA HIS A 76 14.55 -14.13 -1.60
C HIS A 76 15.89 -13.63 -1.02
N GLU A 77 16.80 -14.55 -0.72
CA GLU A 77 18.06 -14.29 -0.02
C GLU A 77 19.01 -13.35 -0.78
N ASP A 78 19.02 -13.44 -2.10
CA ASP A 78 19.77 -12.58 -3.04
C ASP A 78 19.01 -11.30 -3.40
N GLU A 79 18.01 -10.93 -2.60
CA GLU A 79 17.21 -9.72 -2.71
C GLU A 79 16.27 -9.63 -3.92
N HIS A 80 16.24 -10.59 -4.85
CA HIS A 80 15.20 -10.65 -5.89
C HIS A 80 13.85 -10.99 -5.25
N GLY A 81 12.76 -10.89 -6.00
CA GLY A 81 11.47 -11.35 -5.47
C GLY A 81 10.59 -12.07 -6.46
N GLU A 82 9.57 -12.72 -5.89
CA GLU A 82 8.70 -13.66 -6.56
C GLU A 82 7.25 -13.41 -6.14
N VAL A 83 6.34 -13.51 -7.11
CA VAL A 83 4.90 -13.55 -6.81
C VAL A 83 4.53 -14.97 -6.40
N VAL A 84 4.43 -15.22 -5.08
CA VAL A 84 4.16 -16.57 -4.53
C VAL A 84 2.67 -16.89 -4.45
N VAL A 85 1.83 -15.86 -4.34
CA VAL A 85 0.37 -15.99 -4.28
C VAL A 85 -0.26 -14.81 -5.01
N GLU A 86 -1.34 -15.07 -5.74
CA GLU A 86 -2.05 -14.05 -6.51
C GLU A 86 -3.56 -14.34 -6.57
N ILE A 87 -4.35 -13.28 -6.42
CA ILE A 87 -5.75 -13.25 -6.82
C ILE A 87 -5.96 -12.08 -7.78
N ARG A 88 -6.64 -12.33 -8.89
CA ARG A 88 -6.85 -11.33 -9.95
C ARG A 88 -8.23 -11.43 -10.58
N ARG A 89 -8.60 -10.40 -11.34
CA ARG A 89 -9.69 -10.45 -12.32
C ARG A 89 -9.32 -11.43 -13.45
N SER A 90 -10.31 -12.19 -13.92
CA SER A 90 -10.10 -13.35 -14.79
C SER A 90 -9.50 -13.01 -16.16
N ASP A 91 -9.73 -11.79 -16.65
CA ASP A 91 -9.26 -11.24 -17.93
C ASP A 91 -7.81 -10.76 -17.93
N LEU A 92 -7.17 -10.63 -16.77
CA LEU A 92 -5.79 -10.14 -16.68
C LEU A 92 -4.76 -11.28 -16.87
N GLU A 93 -3.56 -11.02 -17.37
CA GLU A 93 -2.51 -12.06 -17.39
C GLU A 93 -2.03 -12.40 -15.97
N PRO A 94 -1.79 -13.69 -15.63
CA PRO A 94 -1.29 -14.06 -14.30
C PRO A 94 0.17 -13.65 -14.11
N TYR A 95 0.51 -13.18 -12.91
CA TYR A 95 1.91 -12.93 -12.51
C TYR A 95 2.45 -13.99 -11.55
N LEU A 96 1.60 -14.91 -11.08
CA LEU A 96 1.97 -16.01 -10.20
C LEU A 96 3.20 -16.78 -10.72
N GLY A 97 4.21 -16.95 -9.87
CA GLY A 97 5.46 -17.64 -10.16
C GLY A 97 6.50 -16.82 -10.94
N LEU A 98 6.20 -15.56 -11.31
CA LEU A 98 7.19 -14.70 -11.94
C LEU A 98 8.19 -14.15 -10.92
N HIS A 99 9.47 -14.14 -11.32
CA HIS A 99 10.58 -13.58 -10.57
C HIS A 99 11.02 -12.24 -11.17
N TYR A 100 11.37 -11.30 -10.29
CA TYR A 100 11.75 -9.94 -10.64
C TYR A 100 13.08 -9.59 -9.97
N PRO A 101 13.96 -8.85 -10.66
CA PRO A 101 15.29 -8.54 -10.16
C PRO A 101 15.24 -7.64 -8.91
N ALA A 102 16.26 -7.73 -8.07
CA ALA A 102 16.36 -6.93 -6.85
C ALA A 102 16.28 -5.41 -7.11
N THR A 103 16.70 -4.97 -8.30
CA THR A 103 16.72 -3.57 -8.73
C THR A 103 15.34 -2.94 -8.92
N ASP A 104 14.29 -3.74 -9.12
CA ASP A 104 12.92 -3.23 -9.31
C ASP A 104 12.36 -2.59 -8.04
N ILE A 105 12.80 -3.06 -6.87
CA ILE A 105 12.49 -2.47 -5.56
C ILE A 105 13.81 -2.12 -4.86
N PRO A 106 14.33 -0.88 -5.04
CA PRO A 106 15.59 -0.45 -4.45
C PRO A 106 15.60 -0.60 -2.92
N GLN A 107 16.78 -0.81 -2.33
CA GLN A 107 16.96 -0.99 -0.88
C GLN A 107 16.36 0.18 -0.06
N ALA A 108 16.47 1.41 -0.56
CA ALA A 108 15.86 2.58 0.05
C ALA A 108 14.32 2.44 0.18
N SER A 109 13.64 1.96 -0.87
CA SER A 109 12.20 1.73 -0.84
C SER A 109 11.83 0.64 0.17
N ARG A 110 12.60 -0.45 0.24
CA ARG A 110 12.38 -1.54 1.22
C ARG A 110 12.50 -1.03 2.66
N PHE A 111 13.54 -0.24 2.93
CA PHE A 111 13.74 0.38 4.23
C PHE A 111 12.58 1.32 4.60
N LEU A 112 12.12 2.13 3.66
CA LEU A 112 10.98 3.02 3.89
C LEU A 112 9.69 2.26 4.22
N PHE A 113 9.47 1.06 3.67
CA PHE A 113 8.33 0.22 4.01
C PHE A 113 8.37 -0.36 5.43
N MET A 114 9.56 -0.46 6.04
CA MET A 114 9.67 -0.84 7.46
C MET A 114 9.10 0.25 8.38
N GLN A 115 9.21 1.51 7.97
CA GLN A 115 8.66 2.67 8.69
C GLN A 115 7.21 2.97 8.28
N ASN A 116 6.92 2.93 6.98
CA ASN A 116 5.63 3.27 6.38
C ASN A 116 5.04 2.04 5.70
N ARG A 117 4.24 1.27 6.45
CA ARG A 117 3.79 -0.07 6.04
C ARG A 117 2.73 -0.09 4.94
N VAL A 118 2.13 1.06 4.63
CA VAL A 118 1.07 1.19 3.61
C VAL A 118 1.41 2.38 2.72
N ARG A 119 1.29 2.19 1.41
CA ARG A 119 1.49 3.23 0.40
C ARG A 119 0.46 3.04 -0.71
N MET A 120 -0.19 4.13 -1.11
CA MET A 120 -1.16 4.15 -2.19
C MET A 120 -0.67 5.08 -3.30
N ILE A 121 -0.82 4.65 -4.55
CA ILE A 121 -0.68 5.51 -5.74
C ILE A 121 -2.01 5.38 -6.47
N CYS A 122 -2.75 6.49 -6.59
CA CYS A 122 -4.07 6.47 -7.22
C CYS A 122 -3.96 6.37 -8.75
N ASP A 123 -3.00 7.07 -9.34
CA ASP A 123 -2.76 7.12 -10.77
C ASP A 123 -1.27 7.40 -11.01
N CYS A 124 -0.58 6.51 -11.72
CA CYS A 124 0.83 6.69 -12.06
C CYS A 124 1.05 7.69 -13.20
N MET A 125 0.02 7.95 -14.01
CA MET A 125 0.06 8.93 -15.11
C MET A 125 -0.30 10.35 -14.66
N ALA A 126 -0.78 10.52 -13.43
CA ALA A 126 -1.09 11.82 -12.88
C ALA A 126 0.17 12.69 -12.78
N THR A 127 0.06 13.94 -13.23
CA THR A 127 1.17 14.90 -13.14
C THR A 127 1.45 15.24 -11.67
N PRO A 128 2.68 15.04 -11.16
CA PRO A 128 3.03 15.41 -9.80
C PRO A 128 2.85 16.91 -9.54
N VAL A 129 2.35 17.25 -8.35
CA VAL A 129 2.15 18.64 -7.93
C VAL A 129 3.32 19.10 -7.06
N GLN A 130 3.93 20.23 -7.40
CA GLN A 130 5.02 20.81 -6.63
C GLN A 130 4.52 21.36 -5.30
N VAL A 131 5.22 21.03 -4.20
CA VAL A 131 5.00 21.65 -2.90
C VAL A 131 5.69 23.01 -2.86
N ILE A 132 4.93 24.05 -2.53
CA ILE A 132 5.46 25.38 -2.25
C ILE A 132 5.93 25.40 -0.79
N GLN A 133 7.19 25.74 -0.57
CA GLN A 133 7.82 25.73 0.75
C GLN A 133 8.54 27.06 1.02
N SER A 134 8.74 27.40 2.29
CA SER A 134 9.46 28.62 2.69
C SER A 134 10.91 28.58 2.21
N GLU A 135 11.43 29.73 1.75
CA GLU A 135 12.85 29.90 1.37
C GLU A 135 13.80 29.76 2.57
N GLU A 136 13.29 29.89 3.79
CA GLU A 136 14.07 29.70 5.03
C GLU A 136 14.44 28.23 5.29
N LEU A 137 13.80 27.28 4.60
CA LEU A 137 14.10 25.86 4.75
C LEU A 137 15.39 25.50 4.01
N MET A 138 16.36 24.97 4.75
CA MET A 138 17.68 24.55 4.23
C MET A 138 17.62 23.35 3.27
N GLN A 139 16.53 22.59 3.28
CA GLN A 139 16.33 21.40 2.47
C GLN A 139 14.84 21.22 2.13
N PRO A 140 14.52 20.43 1.08
CA PRO A 140 13.14 20.06 0.78
C PRO A 140 12.44 19.39 1.96
N LEU A 141 11.13 19.64 2.10
CA LEU A 141 10.31 19.01 3.13
C LEU A 141 10.38 17.48 3.08
N CYS A 142 10.50 16.85 4.25
CA CYS A 142 10.46 15.40 4.36
C CYS A 142 9.02 14.89 4.20
N LEU A 143 8.70 14.34 3.03
CA LEU A 143 7.38 13.79 2.71
C LEU A 143 7.30 12.26 2.88
N VAL A 144 8.31 11.63 3.48
CA VAL A 144 8.41 10.16 3.60
C VAL A 144 7.13 9.54 4.18
N GLY A 145 6.55 10.19 5.20
CA GLY A 145 5.34 9.73 5.86
C GLY A 145 4.02 10.22 5.25
N SER A 146 4.03 11.16 4.31
CA SER A 146 2.81 11.69 3.70
C SER A 146 2.12 10.61 2.85
N THR A 147 0.80 10.47 3.00
CA THR A 147 0.00 9.53 2.20
C THR A 147 -0.12 9.97 0.74
N LEU A 148 0.12 11.26 0.46
CA LEU A 148 0.02 11.88 -0.87
C LEU A 148 1.36 11.99 -1.59
N ARG A 149 2.43 11.39 -1.04
CA ARG A 149 3.76 11.45 -1.66
C ARG A 149 3.76 10.81 -3.06
N ALA A 150 4.05 11.61 -4.07
CA ALA A 150 4.16 11.18 -5.46
C ALA A 150 5.19 10.04 -5.64
N PRO A 151 4.97 9.10 -6.59
CA PRO A 151 5.97 8.13 -6.97
C PRO A 151 7.21 8.81 -7.58
N HIS A 152 8.37 8.18 -7.40
CA HIS A 152 9.55 8.53 -8.16
C HIS A 152 9.32 8.19 -9.64
N GLY A 153 9.81 9.03 -10.56
CA GLY A 153 9.50 8.90 -11.99
C GLY A 153 9.93 7.59 -12.66
N CYS A 154 10.88 6.85 -12.09
CA CYS A 154 11.25 5.51 -12.61
C CYS A 154 10.23 4.42 -12.29
N HIS A 155 9.33 4.66 -11.33
CA HIS A 155 8.29 3.73 -10.89
C HIS A 155 6.88 4.18 -11.33
N ALA A 156 6.75 5.42 -11.79
CA ALA A 156 5.54 5.94 -12.41
C ALA A 156 5.43 5.41 -13.85
#